data_AF-A0A834HY02-F1
#
_entry.id   AF-A0A834HY02-F1
#
_cell.length_a   1.000
_cell.length_b   1.000
_cell.length_c   1.000
_cell.angle_alpha   90.00
_cell.angle_beta   90.00
_cell.angle_gamma   90.00
#
_symmetry.space_group_name_H-M   'P 1'
#
loop_
_entity.id
_entity.type
_entity.pdbx_description
1 polymer ?
#
loop_
_entity_poly.entity_id
_entity_poly.type
_entity_poly.pdbx_seq_one_letter_code
_entity_poly.pdbx_strand_id
1 'polypeptide(L)' 'MRLIFQSHFTKLKLQWYNCDLTKLPKDIAQKFVQLGPDQDTVDFLEESERKSDWIFTQLWHALVKLFLGLFMTQTSING' A
#
# COMPACT_ATOMS: atom_id res chain seq x y z
N MET A 1 -15.69 1.92 -9.23
CA MET A 1 -14.22 1.94 -9.07
C MET A 1 -13.82 2.08 -7.60
N ARG A 2 -14.25 3.12 -6.88
CA ARG A 2 -13.96 3.35 -5.44
C ARG A 2 -14.31 2.18 -4.50
N LEU A 3 -15.47 1.53 -4.70
CA LEU A 3 -15.92 0.39 -3.88
C LEU A 3 -15.06 -0.88 -4.02
N ILE A 4 -14.41 -1.09 -5.17
CA ILE A 4 -13.54 -2.26 -5.41
C ILE A 4 -12.15 -2.03 -4.78
N PHE A 5 -11.69 -0.78 -4.75
CA PHE A 5 -10.41 -0.41 -4.15
C PHE A 5 -10.47 -0.41 -2.62
N GLN A 6 -11.57 0.09 -2.06
CA GLN A 6 -11.78 0.13 -0.62
C GLN A 6 -11.86 -1.28 0.00
N SER A 7 -12.42 -2.26 -0.72
CA SER A 7 -12.42 -3.67 -0.30
C SER A 7 -11.03 -4.29 -0.35
N HIS A 8 -10.21 -3.93 -1.35
CA HIS A 8 -8.82 -4.38 -1.46
C HIS A 8 -7.94 -3.82 -0.34
N PHE A 9 -8.14 -2.56 0.02
CA PHE A 9 -7.39 -1.89 1.09
C PHE A 9 -7.75 -2.43 2.48
N THR A 10 -9.03 -2.72 2.71
CA THR A 10 -9.49 -3.38 3.94
C THR A 10 -8.87 -4.76 4.09
N LYS A 11 -8.78 -5.51 2.98
CA LYS A 11 -8.12 -6.81 2.94
C LYS A 11 -6.61 -6.70 3.24
N LEU A 12 -5.91 -5.70 2.71
CA LEU A 12 -4.50 -5.46 2.98
C LEU A 12 -4.24 -5.04 4.43
N LYS A 13 -5.08 -4.17 5.01
CA LYS A 13 -5.02 -3.82 6.44
C LYS A 13 -5.13 -5.06 7.31
N LEU A 14 -6.07 -5.95 7.01
CA LEU A 14 -6.22 -7.21 7.73
C LEU A 14 -4.99 -8.12 7.58
N GLN A 15 -4.35 -8.15 6.41
CA GLN A 15 -3.14 -8.97 6.22
C GLN A 15 -1.91 -8.42 6.94
N TRP A 16 -1.72 -7.10 6.99
CA TRP A 16 -0.53 -6.49 7.59
C TRP A 16 -0.52 -6.55 9.11
N TYR A 17 -1.69 -6.38 9.72
CA TYR A 17 -1.80 -6.41 11.17
C TYR A 17 -1.98 -7.85 11.69
N ASN A 18 -2.50 -8.80 10.91
CA ASN A 18 -2.73 -10.16 11.41
C ASN A 18 -1.42 -10.92 11.67
N CYS A 19 -1.26 -11.39 12.91
CA CYS A 19 -0.16 -12.27 13.29
C CYS A 19 -0.59 -13.74 13.19
N ASP A 20 0.16 -14.54 12.43
CA ASP A 20 -0.01 -15.99 12.39
C ASP A 20 0.64 -16.63 13.62
N LEU A 21 -0.15 -16.81 14.68
CA LEU A 21 0.29 -17.37 15.96
C LEU A 21 0.77 -18.82 15.85
N THR A 22 0.41 -19.55 14.79
CA THR A 22 0.88 -20.94 14.59
C THR A 22 2.37 -21.00 14.29
N LYS A 23 2.96 -19.88 13.86
CA LYS A 23 4.38 -19.73 13.58
C LYS A 23 5.19 -19.23 14.78
N LEU A 24 4.53 -18.99 15.92
CA LEU A 24 5.18 -18.53 17.15
C LEU A 24 5.29 -19.67 18.18
N PRO A 25 6.36 -19.67 19.01
CA PRO A 25 6.43 -20.51 20.19
C PRO A 25 5.22 -20.29 21.12
N LYS A 26 4.74 -21.35 21.78
CA LYS A 26 3.50 -21.32 22.59
C LYS A 26 3.53 -20.26 23.69
N ASP A 27 4.66 -20.10 24.36
CA ASP A 27 4.86 -19.16 25.45
C ASP A 27 4.81 -17.69 24.99
N ILE A 28 5.19 -17.44 23.73
CA ILE A 28 5.10 -16.12 23.09
C ILE A 28 3.69 -15.88 22.55
N ALA A 29 3.11 -16.86 21.86
CA ALA A 29 1.76 -16.79 21.30
C ALA A 29 0.70 -16.49 22.38
N GLN A 30 0.84 -17.08 23.58
CA GLN A 30 -0.07 -16.85 24.72
C GLN A 30 -0.01 -15.43 25.28
N LYS A 31 1.07 -14.70 25.05
CA LYS A 31 1.26 -13.31 25.53
C LYS A 31 1.00 -12.28 24.44
N PHE A 32 0.74 -12.72 23.20
CA PHE A 32 0.56 -11.82 22.08
C PHE A 32 -0.78 -11.08 22.19
N VAL A 33 -0.72 -9.75 22.02
CA VAL A 33 -1.89 -8.89 21.93
C VAL A 33 -1.94 -8.31 20.53
N GLN A 34 -3.00 -8.63 19.79
CA GLN A 34 -3.22 -8.14 18.45
C GLN A 34 -3.54 -6.65 18.48
N LEU A 35 -2.69 -5.83 17.86
CA LEU A 35 -2.93 -4.40 17.66
C LEU A 35 -3.57 -4.16 16.30
N GLY A 36 -4.37 -3.10 16.21
CA GLY A 36 -4.90 -2.56 14.96
C GLY A 36 -4.30 -1.19 14.65
N PRO A 37 -4.56 -0.63 13.47
CA PRO A 37 -4.22 0.75 13.18
C PRO A 37 -4.99 1.70 14.11
N ASP A 38 -4.31 2.73 14.61
CA ASP A 38 -4.97 3.85 15.26
C ASP A 38 -5.64 4.77 14.23
N GLN A 39 -6.46 5.70 14.73
CA GLN A 39 -7.23 6.61 13.86
C GLN A 39 -6.32 7.48 13.00
N ASP A 40 -5.23 7.99 13.56
CA ASP A 40 -4.26 8.82 12.83
C ASP A 40 -3.63 8.05 11.65
N THR A 41 -3.32 6.76 11.84
CA THR A 41 -2.84 5.88 10.78
C THR A 41 -3.89 5.66 9.70
N VAL A 42 -5.16 5.51 10.09
CA VAL A 42 -6.27 5.39 9.14
C VAL A 42 -6.38 6.66 8.29
N ASP A 43 -6.38 7.83 8.93
CA ASP A 43 -6.52 9.12 8.26
C ASP A 43 -5.33 9.41 7.33
N PHE A 44 -4.11 9.08 7.77
CA PHE A 44 -2.91 9.21 6.94
C PHE A 44 -2.99 8.36 5.67
N LEU A 45 -3.45 7.11 5.79
CA LEU A 45 -3.55 6.19 4.65
C LEU A 45 -4.63 6.64 3.66
N GLU A 46 -5.78 7.11 4.16
CA GLU A 46 -6.84 7.67 3.33
C GLU A 46 -6.38 8.93 2.58
N GLU A 47 -5.67 9.82 3.26
CA GLU A 47 -5.14 11.03 2.63
C GLU A 47 -4.02 10.73 1.62
N SER A 48 -3.19 9.73 1.90
CA SER A 48 -2.16 9.25 0.98
C SER A 48 -2.79 8.66 -0.30
N GLU A 49 -3.84 7.84 -0.16
CA GLU A 49 -4.61 7.31 -1.29
C GLU A 49 -5.23 8.44 -2.11
N ARG A 50 -5.93 9.36 -1.46
CA ARG A 50 -6.58 10.50 -2.12
C ARG A 50 -5.59 11.33 -2.94
N LYS A 51 -4.36 11.53 -2.44
CA LYS A 51 -3.31 12.26 -3.15
C LYS A 51 -2.71 11.47 -4.31
N SER A 52 -2.51 10.15 -4.15
CA SER A 52 -1.95 9.31 -5.21
C SER A 52 -2.91 9.13 -6.39
N ASP A 53 -4.22 9.13 -6.12
CA ASP A 53 -5.26 9.00 -7.15
C ASP A 53 -5.56 10.32 -7.87
N TRP A 54 -4.81 11.39 -7.56
CA TRP A 54 -5.06 12.67 -8.16
C TRP A 54 -4.67 12.67 -9.65
N ILE A 55 -5.65 12.99 -10.50
CA ILE A 55 -5.51 12.93 -11.97
C ILE A 55 -4.33 13.75 -12.49
N PHE A 56 -4.03 14.89 -11.86
CA PHE A 56 -2.90 15.73 -12.23
C PHE A 56 -1.55 15.08 -11.93
N THR A 57 -1.45 14.32 -10.83
CA THR A 57 -0.27 13.52 -10.51
C THR A 57 -0.06 12.45 -11.59
N GLN A 58 -1.14 11.78 -12.02
CA GLN A 58 -1.07 10.78 -13.08
C GLN A 58 -0.68 11.38 -14.44
N LEU A 59 -1.22 12.55 -14.78
CA LEU A 59 -0.84 13.29 -15.99
C LEU A 59 0.61 13.74 -15.94
N TRP A 60 1.08 14.22 -14.79
CA TRP A 60 2.48 14.58 -14.58
C TRP A 60 3.42 13.39 -14.75
N HIS A 61 3.08 12.24 -14.15
CA HIS A 61 3.83 11.00 -14.36
C HIS A 61 3.86 10.58 -15.83
N ALA A 62 2.75 10.70 -16.55
CA ALA A 62 2.70 10.40 -17.98
C ALA A 62 3.59 11.34 -18.80
N LEU A 63 3.57 12.64 -18.51
CA LEU A 63 4.42 13.64 -19.16
C LEU A 63 5.91 13.40 -18.90
N VAL A 64 6.28 13.14 -17.64
CA VAL A 64 7.66 12.83 -17.26
C VAL A 64 8.13 11.54 -17.91
N LYS A 65 7.29 10.49 -17.97
CA LYS A 65 7.62 9.26 -18.69
C LYS A 65 7.80 9.47 -20.19
N LEU A 66 6.96 10.30 -20.81
CA LEU A 66 7.09 10.64 -22.22
C LEU A 66 8.40 11.37 -22.48
N PHE A 67 8.74 12.36 -21.66
CA PHE A 67 9.98 13.12 -21.80
C PHE A 67 11.21 12.26 -21.54
N LEU A 68 11.26 11.56 -20.39
CA LEU A 68 12.39 10.72 -20.03
C LEU A 68 12.55 9.52 -20.97
N GLY A 69 11.47 8.96 -21.51
CA GLY A 69 11.53 7.86 -22.47
C GLY A 69 12.19 8.22 -23.81
N LEU A 70 12.30 9.52 -24.14
CA LEU A 70 13.08 9.98 -25.29
C LEU A 70 14.59 9.97 -25.04
N PHE A 71 15.01 10.03 -23.77
CA PHE A 71 16.42 10.14 -23.37
C PHE A 71 16.95 8.90 -22.64
N MET A 72 16.07 8.06 -22.10
CA MET A 72 16.39 6.86 -21.34
C MET A 72 15.82 5.63 -22.04
N THR A 73 16.69 4.70 -22.44
CA THR A 73 16.25 3.35 -22.78
C THR A 73 15.77 2.68 -21.50
N GLN A 74 14.60 2.02 -21.56
CA GLN A 74 14.02 1.34 -20.41
C GLN A 74 14.96 0.19 -20.01
N THR A 75 15.71 0.36 -18.92
CA THR A 75 16.51 -0.72 -18.35
C THR A 75 15.56 -1.69 -17.67
N SER A 76 15.22 -2.76 -18.38
CA SER A 76 14.51 -3.86 -17.78
C SER A 76 15.39 -4.43 -16.66
N ILE A 77 14.93 -4.30 -15.42
CA ILE A 77 15.67 -4.85 -14.27
C ILE A 77 15.75 -6.39 -14.33
N ASN A 78 14.87 -6.99 -15.14
CA ASN A 78 14.91 -8.37 -15.59
C ASN A 78 14.81 -8.34 -17.12
N GLY A 79 15.88 -8.62 -17.87
CA GLY A 79 15.79 -8.77 -19.33
C GLY A 79 14.62 -9.66 -19.76
#